data_AF-A0A963JB28-F1
#
_entry.id   AF-A0A963JB28-F1
#
_cell.length_a   1.000
_cell.length_b   1.000
_cell.length_c   1.000
_cell.angle_alpha   90.00
_cell.angle_beta   90.00
_cell.angle_gamma   90.00
#
_symmetry.space_group_name_H-M   'P 1'
#
loop_
_entity.id
_entity.type
_entity.pdbx_description
1 polymer ?
#
loop_
_entity_poly.entity_id
_entity_poly.type
_entity_poly.pdbx_seq_one_letter_code
_entity_poly.pdbx_strand_id
1 'polypeptide(L)'
;GMGLPTTANYIVVSTLMAPVVVELGAQNGLIVPLIAVHLFVFYFGLMADVTPPVGLASFAAAAIARTDPIKTGVTAFFYSMRTAILPFLFIFNTQLLMIGITGPFHFVLTVASAIVAMLVFAAATQGYFLVRSRWWESVALLLVTFTLFRPGFWWDMAYPEFREVPAAQMGQLIEEAPANTSKRIWVEGISLDGKDVRKGVLLPLGEPGTVRERLAHAGLNAMAQGNELLITQVKFGSVSEKLGLEQGYRIVSAEVLADRPDKEWMFVPALALLLFVAALQRRRFKTGAPNVSGAAA
;
A
#
# COMPACT_ATOMS: atom_id res chain seq x y z
N GLY A 1 10.29 7.08 -28.46
CA GLY A 1 11.74 6.88 -28.63
C GLY A 1 12.41 7.75 -27.59
N MET A 2 13.23 7.15 -26.71
CA MET A 2 13.66 7.70 -25.41
C MET A 2 12.51 7.96 -24.42
N GLY A 3 12.82 7.81 -23.13
CA GLY A 3 11.85 7.80 -22.02
C GLY A 3 10.95 9.01 -22.01
N LEU A 4 9.66 8.74 -21.80
CA LEU A 4 8.65 9.77 -21.63
C LEU A 4 8.96 10.52 -20.31
N PRO A 5 9.02 11.86 -20.26
CA PRO A 5 9.31 12.57 -19.01
C PRO A 5 8.37 12.16 -17.88
N THR A 6 8.86 12.09 -16.65
CA THR A 6 8.13 11.61 -15.46
C THR A 6 6.70 12.16 -15.36
N THR A 7 6.51 13.46 -15.59
CA THR A 7 5.20 14.11 -15.58
C THR A 7 4.26 13.54 -16.62
N ALA A 8 4.72 13.40 -17.87
CA ALA A 8 3.90 12.86 -18.94
C ALA A 8 3.63 11.36 -18.72
N ASN A 9 4.59 10.63 -18.14
CA ASN A 9 4.47 9.19 -17.87
C ASN A 9 3.38 8.99 -16.81
N TYR A 10 3.44 9.76 -15.73
CA TYR A 10 2.41 9.76 -14.70
C TYR A 10 1.01 10.07 -15.27
N ILE A 11 0.85 11.07 -16.14
CA ILE A 11 -0.46 11.39 -16.73
C ILE A 11 -1.00 10.18 -17.52
N VAL A 12 -0.18 9.57 -18.37
CA VAL A 12 -0.58 8.40 -19.17
C VAL A 12 -0.91 7.20 -18.29
N VAL A 13 -0.04 6.85 -17.34
CA VAL A 13 -0.26 5.67 -16.48
C VAL A 13 -1.42 5.91 -15.50
N SER A 14 -1.57 7.10 -14.93
CA SER A 14 -2.66 7.38 -13.99
C SER A 14 -4.03 7.38 -14.67
N THR A 15 -4.14 7.86 -15.91
CA THR A 15 -5.41 7.86 -16.67
C THR A 15 -5.83 6.47 -17.13
N LEU A 16 -4.87 5.58 -17.41
CA LEU A 16 -5.15 4.22 -17.89
C LEU A 16 -5.21 3.17 -16.78
N MET A 17 -4.25 3.19 -15.85
CA MET A 17 -4.06 2.12 -14.86
C MET A 17 -4.76 2.39 -13.53
N ALA A 18 -4.83 3.64 -13.07
CA ALA A 18 -5.43 3.91 -11.76
C ALA A 18 -6.90 3.47 -11.67
N PRO A 19 -7.78 3.73 -12.67
CA PRO A 19 -9.16 3.25 -12.64
C PRO A 19 -9.26 1.72 -12.60
N VAL A 20 -8.41 1.03 -13.37
CA VAL A 20 -8.37 -0.44 -13.42
C VAL A 20 -7.93 -1.03 -12.08
N VAL A 21 -6.91 -0.44 -11.44
CA VAL A 21 -6.43 -0.87 -10.12
C VAL A 21 -7.50 -0.65 -9.05
N VAL A 22 -8.19 0.49 -9.07
CA VAL A 22 -9.29 0.78 -8.14
C VAL A 22 -10.43 -0.21 -8.34
N GLU A 23 -10.89 -0.41 -9.58
CA GLU A 23 -12.04 -1.24 -9.90
C GLU A 23 -11.78 -2.72 -9.58
N LEU A 24 -10.68 -3.28 -10.09
CA LEU A 24 -10.34 -4.68 -9.83
C LEU A 24 -9.97 -4.91 -8.35
N GLY A 25 -9.29 -3.95 -7.72
CA GLY A 25 -9.00 -4.01 -6.29
C GLY A 25 -10.29 -4.06 -5.46
N ALA A 26 -11.21 -3.14 -5.72
CA ALA A 26 -12.51 -3.04 -5.06
C ALA A 26 -13.37 -4.30 -5.22
N GLN A 27 -13.36 -4.93 -6.40
CA GLN A 27 -14.07 -6.18 -6.66
C GLN A 27 -13.45 -7.37 -5.90
N ASN A 28 -12.13 -7.35 -5.66
CA ASN A 28 -11.41 -8.39 -4.91
C ASN A 28 -11.26 -8.07 -3.41
N GLY A 29 -12.00 -7.09 -2.88
CA GLY A 29 -11.96 -6.72 -1.46
C GLY A 29 -10.75 -5.87 -1.04
N LEU A 30 -9.88 -5.48 -1.97
CA LEU A 30 -8.78 -4.54 -1.75
C LEU A 30 -9.27 -3.10 -1.93
N ILE A 31 -9.91 -2.57 -0.89
CA ILE A 31 -10.39 -1.19 -0.89
C ILE A 31 -9.29 -0.27 -0.35
N VAL A 32 -8.69 0.52 -1.23
CA VAL A 32 -7.59 1.44 -0.91
C VAL A 32 -7.92 2.89 -1.24
N PRO A 33 -7.40 3.87 -0.47
CA PRO A 33 -7.59 5.29 -0.78
C PRO A 33 -7.06 5.64 -2.17
N LEU A 34 -7.77 6.51 -2.89
CA LEU A 34 -7.36 6.94 -4.25
C LEU A 34 -5.93 7.49 -4.30
N ILE A 35 -5.52 8.25 -3.27
CA ILE A 35 -4.16 8.79 -3.18
C ILE A 35 -3.09 7.68 -3.14
N ALA A 36 -3.37 6.54 -2.49
CA ALA A 36 -2.47 5.40 -2.46
C ALA A 36 -2.28 4.80 -3.86
N VAL A 37 -3.36 4.71 -4.65
CA VAL A 37 -3.32 4.25 -6.04
C VAL A 37 -2.55 5.22 -6.92
N HIS A 38 -2.75 6.53 -6.75
CA HIS A 38 -1.99 7.54 -7.49
C HIS A 38 -0.49 7.51 -7.19
N LEU A 39 -0.11 7.33 -5.92
CA LEU A 39 1.29 7.14 -5.54
C LEU A 39 1.85 5.82 -6.09
N PHE A 40 1.05 4.75 -6.07
CA PHE A 40 1.43 3.47 -6.65
C PHE A 40 1.78 3.61 -8.13
N VAL A 41 0.88 4.14 -8.96
CA VAL A 41 1.14 4.34 -10.40
C VAL A 41 2.26 5.35 -10.66
N PHE A 42 2.37 6.40 -9.83
CA PHE A 42 3.46 7.37 -9.91
C PHE A 42 4.83 6.72 -9.69
N TYR A 43 4.98 5.90 -8.64
CA TYR A 43 6.25 5.21 -8.38
C TYR A 43 6.58 4.17 -9.45
N PHE A 44 5.59 3.48 -10.01
CA PHE A 44 5.83 2.61 -11.17
C PHE A 44 6.26 3.41 -12.41
N GLY A 45 5.71 4.61 -12.61
CA GLY A 45 6.20 5.56 -13.61
C GLY A 45 7.68 5.91 -13.41
N LEU A 46 8.07 6.25 -12.18
CA LEU A 46 9.49 6.53 -11.85
C LEU A 46 10.40 5.32 -12.09
N MET A 47 9.90 4.11 -11.83
CA MET A 47 10.68 2.89 -12.09
C MET A 47 10.80 2.55 -13.57
N ALA A 48 9.79 2.88 -14.38
CA ALA A 48 9.88 2.73 -15.84
C ALA A 48 11.07 3.53 -16.41
N ASP A 49 11.35 4.70 -15.84
CA ASP A 49 12.44 5.59 -16.27
C ASP A 49 13.85 5.06 -15.96
N VAL A 50 13.98 4.01 -15.13
CA VAL A 50 15.27 3.34 -14.85
C VAL A 50 15.36 1.96 -15.51
N THR A 51 14.32 1.52 -16.23
CA THR A 51 14.27 0.19 -16.86
C THR A 51 14.94 0.22 -18.24
N PRO A 52 15.94 -0.63 -18.51
CA PRO A 52 16.52 -0.76 -19.86
C PRO A 52 15.47 -1.24 -20.87
N PRO A 53 15.43 -0.71 -22.10
CA PRO A 53 16.38 0.21 -22.74
C PRO A 53 16.09 1.71 -22.53
N VAL A 54 15.09 2.07 -21.72
CA VAL A 54 14.57 3.44 -21.61
C VAL A 54 15.42 4.36 -20.73
N GLY A 55 16.20 3.78 -19.80
CA GLY A 55 16.98 4.43 -18.73
C GLY A 55 17.89 5.61 -19.06
N LEU A 56 17.34 6.76 -19.46
CA LEU A 56 18.05 7.94 -19.95
C LEU A 56 19.20 8.42 -19.06
N ALA A 57 19.01 8.44 -17.73
CA ALA A 57 20.06 8.81 -16.78
C ALA A 57 21.25 7.84 -16.81
N SER A 58 20.98 6.53 -16.94
CA SER A 58 22.03 5.51 -17.02
C SER A 58 22.79 5.59 -18.35
N PHE A 59 22.12 5.95 -19.44
CA PHE A 59 22.73 6.14 -20.75
C PHE A 59 23.63 7.39 -20.77
N ALA A 60 23.17 8.49 -20.17
CA ALA A 60 23.98 9.69 -19.99
C ALA A 60 25.22 9.41 -19.12
N ALA A 61 25.04 8.70 -17.99
CA ALA A 61 26.14 8.28 -17.13
C ALA A 61 27.13 7.37 -17.87
N ALA A 62 26.64 6.44 -18.69
CA ALA A 62 27.48 5.56 -19.50
C ALA A 62 28.32 6.33 -20.53
N ALA A 63 27.76 7.37 -21.15
CA ALA A 63 28.49 8.24 -22.08
C ALA A 63 29.63 9.00 -21.38
N ILE A 64 29.41 9.51 -20.17
CA ILE A 64 30.44 10.19 -19.36
C ILE A 64 31.52 9.18 -18.92
N ALA A 65 31.11 8.00 -18.45
CA ALA A 65 32.00 6.96 -17.95
C ALA A 65 32.67 6.11 -19.06
N ARG A 66 32.32 6.33 -20.34
CA ARG A 66 32.77 5.54 -21.50
C ARG A 66 32.53 4.03 -21.34
N THR A 67 31.34 3.67 -20.89
CA THR A 67 30.91 2.27 -20.71
C THR A 67 29.75 1.92 -21.65
N ASP A 68 29.46 0.63 -21.79
CA ASP A 68 28.30 0.14 -22.54
C ASP A 68 26.98 0.61 -21.87
N PRO A 69 26.14 1.41 -22.56
CA PRO A 69 24.91 1.95 -21.98
C PRO A 69 23.91 0.90 -21.51
N ILE A 70 23.83 -0.25 -22.19
CA ILE A 70 22.92 -1.33 -21.81
C ILE A 70 23.43 -2.01 -20.55
N LYS A 71 24.72 -2.32 -20.46
CA LYS A 71 25.30 -2.92 -19.24
C LYS A 71 25.19 -1.99 -18.04
N THR A 72 25.43 -0.69 -18.24
CA THR A 72 25.28 0.33 -17.19
C THR A 72 23.82 0.45 -16.76
N GLY A 73 22.88 0.49 -17.71
CA GLY A 73 21.44 0.50 -17.43
C GLY A 73 20.97 -0.74 -16.66
N VAL A 74 21.38 -1.93 -17.06
CA VAL A 74 21.04 -3.18 -16.35
C VAL A 74 21.59 -3.16 -14.93
N THR A 75 22.84 -2.72 -14.75
CA THR A 75 23.46 -2.62 -13.42
C THR A 75 22.72 -1.62 -12.54
N ALA A 76 22.39 -0.43 -13.08
CA ALA A 76 21.63 0.59 -12.38
C ALA A 76 20.23 0.10 -12.01
N PHE A 77 19.55 -0.62 -12.92
CA PHE A 77 18.24 -1.22 -12.67
C PHE A 77 18.28 -2.25 -11.54
N PHE A 78 19.26 -3.15 -11.52
CA PHE A 78 19.39 -4.11 -10.42
C PHE A 78 19.65 -3.44 -9.07
N TYR A 79 20.37 -2.31 -9.06
CA TYR A 79 20.53 -1.51 -7.84
C TYR A 79 19.25 -0.78 -7.42
N SER A 80 18.48 -0.25 -8.38
CA SER A 80 17.25 0.48 -8.11
C SER A 80 16.06 -0.43 -7.79
N MET A 81 16.04 -1.69 -8.25
CA MET A 81 14.96 -2.66 -8.00
C MET A 81 14.65 -2.84 -6.49
N ARG A 82 15.59 -2.51 -5.61
CA ARG A 82 15.39 -2.52 -4.15
C ARG A 82 14.35 -1.50 -3.67
N THR A 83 14.08 -0.44 -4.44
CA THR A 83 13.01 0.51 -4.14
C THR A 83 11.67 0.08 -4.73
N ALA A 84 11.61 -1.04 -5.48
CA ALA A 84 10.40 -1.51 -6.13
C ALA A 84 9.28 -1.96 -5.18
N ILE A 85 9.62 -2.15 -3.91
CA ILE A 85 8.64 -2.47 -2.86
C ILE A 85 7.87 -1.25 -2.36
N LEU A 86 8.38 -0.04 -2.60
CA LEU A 86 7.82 1.21 -2.08
C LEU A 86 6.38 1.52 -2.55
N PRO A 87 5.97 1.30 -3.81
CA PRO A 87 4.57 1.44 -4.21
C PRO A 87 3.63 0.56 -3.36
N PHE A 88 4.04 -0.67 -3.07
CA PHE A 88 3.24 -1.63 -2.31
C PHE A 88 3.07 -1.21 -0.85
N LEU A 89 4.03 -0.43 -0.31
CA LEU A 89 3.91 0.10 1.04
C LEU A 89 2.72 1.04 1.19
N PHE A 90 2.45 1.88 0.19
CA PHE A 90 1.31 2.80 0.24
C PHE A 90 -0.04 2.08 0.12
N ILE A 91 -0.08 0.94 -0.58
CA ILE A 91 -1.27 0.12 -0.76
C ILE A 91 -1.59 -0.69 0.50
N PHE A 92 -0.60 -1.36 1.07
CA PHE A 92 -0.81 -2.27 2.22
C PHE A 92 -0.62 -1.61 3.58
N ASN A 93 0.01 -0.44 3.63
CA ASN A 93 0.20 0.33 4.86
C ASN A 93 -0.15 1.81 4.63
N THR A 94 -1.45 2.08 4.58
CA THR A 94 -1.99 3.44 4.43
C THR A 94 -1.69 4.36 5.61
N GLN A 95 -1.21 3.85 6.74
CA GLN A 95 -0.75 4.67 7.87
C GLN A 95 0.47 5.52 7.47
N LEU A 96 1.26 5.09 6.49
CA LEU A 96 2.32 5.91 5.90
C LEU A 96 1.80 7.16 5.17
N LEU A 97 0.52 7.15 4.78
CA LEU A 97 -0.18 8.29 4.17
C LEU A 97 -0.90 9.15 5.22
N MET A 98 -0.60 8.93 6.50
CA MET A 98 -1.27 9.56 7.64
C MET A 98 -2.75 9.19 7.78
N ILE A 99 -3.18 8.08 7.16
CA ILE A 99 -4.56 7.61 7.22
C ILE A 99 -4.70 6.61 8.37
N GLY A 100 -5.60 6.90 9.32
CA GLY A 100 -5.87 6.02 10.45
C GLY A 100 -4.78 6.04 11.54
N ILE A 101 -4.04 7.14 11.66
CA ILE A 101 -3.10 7.37 12.76
C ILE A 101 -3.85 7.91 13.97
N THR A 102 -3.70 7.25 15.11
CA THR A 102 -4.39 7.60 16.36
C THR A 102 -3.63 8.60 17.23
N GLY A 103 -2.32 8.76 17.03
CA GLY A 103 -1.51 9.74 17.76
C GLY A 103 -0.03 9.78 17.37
N PRO A 104 0.77 10.69 18.00
CA PRO A 104 2.18 10.90 17.65
C PRO A 104 3.05 9.66 17.84
N PHE A 105 2.82 8.90 18.91
CA PHE A 105 3.55 7.66 19.17
C PHE A 105 3.32 6.62 18.06
N HIS A 106 2.06 6.46 17.64
CA HIS A 106 1.68 5.56 16.56
C HIS A 106 2.29 5.95 15.22
N PHE A 107 2.35 7.26 14.92
CA PHE A 107 3.06 7.79 13.76
C PHE A 107 4.56 7.45 13.79
N VAL A 108 5.25 7.75 14.89
CA VAL A 108 6.69 7.47 15.03
C VAL A 108 6.97 5.98 14.87
N LEU A 109 6.15 5.13 15.49
CA LEU A 109 6.25 3.68 15.37
C LEU A 109 6.07 3.21 13.93
N THR A 110 5.07 3.73 13.22
CA THR A 110 4.82 3.42 11.80
C THR A 110 6.02 3.81 10.93
N VAL A 111 6.52 5.04 11.06
CA VAL A 111 7.67 5.53 10.28
C VAL A 111 8.94 4.74 10.61
N ALA A 112 9.23 4.52 11.89
CA ALA A 112 10.40 3.76 12.32
C ALA A 112 10.35 2.31 11.80
N SER A 113 9.18 1.66 11.87
CA SER A 113 9.00 0.31 11.35
C SER A 113 9.23 0.22 9.84
N ALA A 114 8.74 1.20 9.07
CA ALA A 114 8.94 1.25 7.62
C ALA A 114 10.41 1.48 7.25
N ILE A 115 11.12 2.35 7.99
CA ILE A 115 12.57 2.57 7.80
C ILE A 115 13.33 1.27 8.08
N VAL A 116 13.07 0.62 9.22
CA VAL A 116 13.72 -0.66 9.58
C VAL A 116 13.44 -1.71 8.52
N ALA A 117 12.19 -1.86 8.09
CA ALA A 117 11.80 -2.85 7.09
C ALA A 117 12.45 -2.60 5.72
N MET A 118 12.60 -1.34 5.29
CA MET A 118 13.32 -0.96 4.08
C MET A 118 14.83 -1.27 4.17
N LEU A 119 15.46 -0.99 5.32
CA LEU A 119 16.88 -1.33 5.54
C LEU A 119 17.10 -2.84 5.55
N VAL A 120 16.21 -3.60 6.20
CA VAL A 120 16.25 -5.06 6.21
C VAL A 120 16.00 -5.63 4.83
N PHE A 121 15.10 -5.04 4.04
CA PHE A 121 14.85 -5.45 2.65
C PHE A 121 16.09 -5.24 1.77
N ALA A 122 16.74 -4.08 1.90
CA ALA A 122 17.98 -3.79 1.20
C ALA A 122 19.09 -4.79 1.58
N ALA A 123 19.24 -5.09 2.87
CA ALA A 123 20.21 -6.07 3.36
C ALA A 123 19.92 -7.50 2.85
N ALA A 124 18.64 -7.90 2.84
CA ALA A 124 18.21 -9.21 2.36
C ALA A 124 18.50 -9.40 0.87
N THR A 125 18.14 -8.39 0.06
CA THR A 125 18.34 -8.39 -1.40
C THR A 125 19.81 -8.21 -1.82
N GLN A 126 20.63 -7.54 -1.00
CA GLN A 126 22.08 -7.47 -1.18
C GLN A 126 22.81 -8.75 -0.76
N GLY A 127 22.16 -9.62 0.03
CA GLY A 127 22.80 -10.78 0.64
C GLY A 127 23.88 -10.39 1.65
N TYR A 128 23.76 -9.19 2.25
CA TYR A 128 24.71 -8.69 3.22
C TYR A 128 23.98 -7.85 4.27
N PHE A 129 24.13 -8.21 5.54
CA PHE A 129 23.60 -7.42 6.66
C PHE A 129 24.74 -6.94 7.56
N LEU A 130 25.31 -7.82 8.38
CA LEU A 130 26.57 -7.58 9.12
C LEU A 130 27.73 -8.32 8.46
N VAL A 131 27.46 -9.54 7.98
CA VAL A 131 28.34 -10.35 7.15
C VAL A 131 27.55 -10.82 5.92
N ARG A 132 28.24 -11.47 4.99
CA ARG A 132 27.57 -12.15 3.86
C ARG A 132 26.51 -13.11 4.40
N SER A 133 25.26 -12.87 4.04
CA SER A 133 24.10 -13.63 4.47
C SER A 133 24.08 -14.99 3.79
N ARG A 134 23.71 -16.03 4.55
CA ARG A 134 23.32 -17.31 3.95
C ARG A 134 21.97 -17.17 3.28
N TRP A 135 21.65 -18.04 2.31
CA TRP A 135 20.37 -17.97 1.59
C TRP A 135 19.16 -17.98 2.54
N TRP A 136 19.17 -18.82 3.58
CA TRP A 136 18.10 -18.87 4.60
C TRP A 136 18.07 -17.64 5.51
N GLU A 137 19.19 -16.97 5.73
CA GLU A 137 19.22 -15.69 6.47
C GLU A 137 18.60 -14.58 5.62
N SER A 138 18.87 -14.56 4.31
CA SER A 138 18.19 -13.64 3.38
C SER A 138 16.69 -13.91 3.35
N VAL A 139 16.25 -15.18 3.32
CA VAL A 139 14.82 -15.53 3.41
C VAL A 139 14.21 -15.10 4.75
N ALA A 140 14.91 -15.31 5.87
CA ALA A 140 14.46 -14.84 7.17
C ALA A 140 14.35 -13.30 7.23
N LEU A 141 15.31 -12.57 6.67
CA LEU A 141 15.27 -11.10 6.58
C LEU A 141 14.11 -10.63 5.68
N LEU A 142 13.83 -11.32 4.57
CA LEU A 142 12.64 -11.03 3.75
C LEU A 142 11.34 -11.27 4.52
N LEU A 143 11.28 -12.33 5.34
CA LEU A 143 10.13 -12.59 6.21
C LEU A 143 9.95 -11.50 7.28
N VAL A 144 11.04 -11.02 7.87
CA VAL A 144 11.02 -9.86 8.79
C VAL A 144 10.48 -8.63 8.07
N THR A 145 11.02 -8.31 6.88
CA THR A 145 10.55 -7.20 6.06
C THR A 145 9.05 -7.30 5.78
N PHE A 146 8.58 -8.46 5.30
CA PHE A 146 7.16 -8.68 5.00
C PHE A 146 6.28 -8.48 6.24
N THR A 147 6.69 -9.01 7.39
CA THR A 147 5.94 -8.91 8.65
C THR A 147 5.89 -7.48 9.18
N LEU A 148 6.98 -6.71 9.06
CA LEU A 148 6.98 -5.29 9.44
C LEU A 148 6.16 -4.43 8.46
N PHE A 149 6.12 -4.79 7.18
CA PHE A 149 5.36 -4.05 6.16
C PHE A 149 3.86 -4.29 6.23
N ARG A 150 3.43 -5.55 6.40
CA ARG A 150 2.02 -5.91 6.51
C ARG A 150 1.81 -6.80 7.74
N PRO A 151 1.93 -6.23 8.96
CA PRO A 151 1.75 -7.01 10.18
C PRO A 151 0.35 -7.62 10.29
N GLY A 152 -0.66 -6.91 9.78
CA GLY A 152 -2.06 -7.36 9.75
C GLY A 152 -2.26 -8.67 8.99
N PHE A 153 -1.41 -9.01 8.01
CA PHE A 153 -1.55 -10.23 7.20
C PHE A 153 -1.66 -11.50 8.06
N TRP A 154 -0.88 -11.58 9.14
CA TRP A 154 -0.88 -12.73 10.02
C TRP A 154 -2.15 -12.79 10.89
N TRP A 155 -2.65 -11.64 11.31
CA TRP A 155 -3.92 -11.56 12.02
C TRP A 155 -5.10 -11.86 11.11
N ASP A 156 -5.06 -11.42 9.85
CA ASP A 156 -6.12 -11.66 8.86
C ASP A 156 -6.39 -13.17 8.64
N MET A 157 -5.39 -14.03 8.89
CA MET A 157 -5.54 -15.49 8.83
C MET A 157 -6.34 -16.09 9.99
N ALA A 158 -6.34 -15.43 11.15
CA ALA A 158 -6.98 -15.91 12.38
C ALA A 158 -8.24 -15.12 12.75
N TYR A 159 -8.25 -13.82 12.47
CA TYR A 159 -9.30 -12.87 12.78
C TYR A 159 -9.64 -12.05 11.52
N PRO A 160 -10.90 -12.04 11.07
CA PRO A 160 -11.30 -11.17 9.96
C PRO A 160 -11.05 -9.70 10.32
N GLU A 161 -10.47 -8.93 9.39
CA GLU A 161 -10.17 -7.52 9.62
C GLU A 161 -11.44 -6.66 9.77
N PHE A 162 -12.48 -6.99 9.02
CA PHE A 162 -13.72 -6.24 8.97
C PHE A 162 -14.91 -7.12 9.31
N ARG A 163 -15.88 -6.53 10.00
CA ARG A 163 -17.22 -7.08 10.17
C ARG A 163 -18.17 -6.31 9.27
N GLU A 164 -18.93 -7.03 8.45
CA GLU A 164 -20.01 -6.44 7.64
C GLU A 164 -21.21 -6.10 8.53
N VAL A 165 -21.70 -4.87 8.40
CA VAL A 165 -22.88 -4.35 9.05
C VAL A 165 -23.94 -4.05 7.97
N PRO A 166 -25.17 -4.54 8.11
CA PRO A 166 -26.23 -4.29 7.12
C PRO A 166 -26.52 -2.80 6.92
N ALA A 167 -26.95 -2.40 5.71
CA ALA A 167 -27.20 -1.00 5.39
C ALA A 167 -28.25 -0.31 6.30
N ALA A 168 -29.17 -1.06 6.91
CA ALA A 168 -30.10 -0.50 7.90
C ALA A 168 -29.42 0.07 9.16
N GLN A 169 -28.30 -0.53 9.60
CA GLN A 169 -27.51 -0.03 10.73
C GLN A 169 -26.41 0.94 10.28
N MET A 170 -26.14 1.01 8.98
CA MET A 170 -25.16 1.92 8.40
C MET A 170 -25.54 3.39 8.58
N GLY A 171 -26.85 3.73 8.60
CA GLY A 171 -27.29 5.10 8.84
C GLY A 171 -26.72 5.68 10.14
N GLN A 172 -26.82 4.91 11.23
CA GLN A 172 -26.24 5.29 12.53
C GLN A 172 -24.71 5.37 12.47
N LEU A 173 -24.06 4.40 11.83
CA LEU A 173 -22.60 4.41 11.64
C LEU A 173 -22.10 5.60 10.82
N ILE A 174 -22.89 6.07 9.84
CA ILE A 174 -22.57 7.25 9.03
C ILE A 174 -22.78 8.51 9.85
N GLU A 175 -23.80 8.61 10.69
CA GLU A 175 -24.03 9.81 11.51
C GLU A 175 -23.02 9.95 12.64
N GLU A 176 -22.70 8.85 13.32
CA GLU A 176 -21.76 8.81 14.44
C GLU A 176 -20.28 8.92 14.01
N ALA A 177 -19.99 8.78 12.71
CA ALA A 177 -18.62 8.84 12.25
C ALA A 177 -17.99 10.23 12.49
N PRO A 178 -16.70 10.31 12.89
CA PRO A 178 -16.01 11.59 13.01
C PRO A 178 -16.00 12.37 11.69
N ALA A 179 -15.86 13.70 11.78
CA ALA A 179 -15.74 14.57 10.62
C ALA A 179 -14.64 14.11 9.66
N ASN A 180 -14.87 14.20 8.35
CA ASN A 180 -13.87 13.94 7.32
C ASN A 180 -13.26 12.52 7.34
N THR A 181 -14.04 11.53 7.81
CA THR A 181 -13.62 10.11 7.80
C THR A 181 -14.19 9.36 6.61
N SER A 182 -13.44 8.40 6.08
CA SER A 182 -13.93 7.52 5.02
C SER A 182 -14.51 6.23 5.61
N LYS A 183 -15.65 5.78 5.09
CA LYS A 183 -16.26 4.49 5.45
C LYS A 183 -16.23 3.54 4.27
N ARG A 184 -15.92 2.27 4.54
CA ARG A 184 -15.90 1.20 3.54
C ARG A 184 -17.33 0.69 3.39
N ILE A 185 -17.86 0.77 2.17
CA ILE A 185 -19.22 0.33 1.83
C ILE A 185 -19.17 -0.65 0.67
N TRP A 186 -20.06 -1.64 0.66
CA TRP A 186 -20.25 -2.56 -0.45
C TRP A 186 -21.47 -2.14 -1.27
N VAL A 187 -21.26 -2.01 -2.57
CA VAL A 187 -22.31 -1.68 -3.53
C VAL A 187 -22.50 -2.82 -4.53
N GLU A 188 -23.76 -3.03 -4.91
CA GLU A 188 -24.18 -4.04 -5.88
C GLU A 188 -25.13 -3.42 -6.91
N GLY A 189 -24.93 -3.72 -8.18
CA GLY A 189 -25.80 -3.23 -9.25
C GLY A 189 -25.41 -3.77 -10.62
N ILE A 190 -26.20 -3.40 -11.61
CA ILE A 190 -25.91 -3.69 -13.02
C ILE A 190 -25.24 -2.46 -13.59
N SER A 191 -24.02 -2.60 -14.09
CA SER A 191 -23.31 -1.48 -14.72
C SER A 191 -24.00 -1.02 -16.00
N LEU A 192 -23.62 0.16 -16.50
CA LEU A 192 -24.07 0.66 -17.81
C LEU A 192 -23.80 -0.33 -18.97
N ASP A 193 -22.80 -1.20 -18.82
CA ASP A 193 -22.45 -2.25 -19.79
C ASP A 193 -23.27 -3.55 -19.61
N GLY A 194 -24.25 -3.56 -18.70
CA GLY A 194 -25.11 -4.70 -18.43
C GLY A 194 -24.47 -5.83 -17.63
N LYS A 195 -23.36 -5.57 -16.92
CA LYS A 195 -22.67 -6.57 -16.09
C LYS A 195 -23.08 -6.43 -14.63
N ASP A 196 -23.29 -7.54 -13.95
CA ASP A 196 -23.45 -7.54 -12.49
C ASP A 196 -22.11 -7.17 -11.83
N VAL A 197 -22.13 -6.12 -11.01
CA VAL A 197 -20.96 -5.60 -10.31
C VAL A 197 -21.24 -5.59 -8.81
N ARG A 198 -20.36 -6.24 -8.05
CA ARG A 198 -20.24 -6.10 -6.60
C ARG A 198 -18.86 -5.55 -6.29
N LYS A 199 -18.78 -4.40 -5.62
CA LYS A 199 -17.49 -3.79 -5.29
C LYS A 199 -17.52 -3.00 -3.99
N GLY A 200 -16.38 -2.97 -3.32
CA GLY A 200 -16.16 -2.19 -2.11
C GLY A 200 -15.63 -0.79 -2.42
N VAL A 201 -16.20 0.25 -1.82
CA VAL A 201 -15.83 1.64 -2.05
C VAL A 201 -15.53 2.36 -0.73
N LEU A 202 -14.48 3.18 -0.71
CA LEU A 202 -14.19 4.09 0.40
C LEU A 202 -14.95 5.40 0.18
N LEU A 203 -16.08 5.55 0.86
CA LEU A 203 -16.91 6.74 0.79
C LEU A 203 -16.40 7.81 1.77
N PRO A 204 -15.90 8.96 1.30
CA PRO A 204 -15.50 10.06 2.18
C PRO A 204 -16.74 10.73 2.77
N LEU A 205 -16.90 10.66 4.08
CA LEU A 205 -17.92 11.43 4.80
C LEU A 205 -17.38 12.83 5.06
N GLY A 206 -18.19 13.85 4.80
CA GLY A 206 -17.83 15.25 5.10
C GLY A 206 -17.99 15.59 6.59
N GLU A 207 -18.39 16.82 6.84
CA GLU A 207 -18.71 17.31 8.17
C GLU A 207 -19.84 16.51 8.85
N PRO A 208 -19.92 16.49 10.19
CA PRO A 208 -21.02 15.88 10.93
C PRO A 208 -22.36 16.47 10.51
N GLY A 209 -23.32 15.59 10.22
CA GLY A 209 -24.63 15.96 9.72
C GLY A 209 -25.49 14.71 9.52
N THR A 210 -26.67 14.90 8.94
CA THR A 210 -27.58 13.78 8.63
C THR A 210 -26.94 12.83 7.60
N VAL A 211 -27.37 11.56 7.57
CA VAL A 211 -26.91 10.60 6.53
C VAL A 211 -26.99 11.22 5.13
N ARG A 212 -28.10 11.90 4.81
CA ARG A 212 -28.31 12.50 3.50
C ARG A 212 -27.30 13.59 3.18
N GLU A 213 -27.00 14.49 4.11
CA GLU A 213 -26.01 15.56 3.91
C GLU A 213 -24.60 14.99 3.71
N ARG A 214 -24.25 13.95 4.47
CA ARG A 214 -22.95 13.28 4.36
C ARG A 214 -22.79 12.54 3.04
N LEU A 215 -23.83 11.85 2.59
CA LEU A 215 -23.86 11.22 1.26
C LEU A 215 -23.81 12.27 0.14
N ALA A 216 -24.55 13.38 0.29
CA ALA A 216 -24.56 14.46 -0.69
C ALA A 216 -23.19 15.15 -0.81
N HIS A 217 -22.43 15.26 0.29
CA HIS A 217 -21.04 15.73 0.26
C HIS A 217 -20.14 14.85 -0.60
N ALA A 218 -20.31 13.53 -0.51
CA ALA A 218 -19.62 12.59 -1.40
C ALA A 218 -20.12 12.65 -2.86
N GLY A 219 -21.24 13.33 -3.12
CA GLY A 219 -21.89 13.46 -4.43
C GLY A 219 -22.95 12.40 -4.70
N LEU A 220 -23.47 11.73 -3.66
CA LEU A 220 -24.51 10.72 -3.76
C LEU A 220 -25.83 11.23 -3.22
N ASN A 221 -26.91 10.96 -3.96
CA ASN A 221 -28.24 10.89 -3.40
C ASN A 221 -28.65 9.42 -3.33
N ALA A 222 -29.06 8.98 -2.15
CA ALA A 222 -29.57 7.64 -1.94
C ALA A 222 -30.90 7.69 -1.18
N MET A 223 -31.75 6.71 -1.44
CA MET A 223 -33.04 6.53 -0.79
C MET A 223 -33.06 5.17 -0.11
N ALA A 224 -33.62 5.11 1.10
CA ALA A 224 -33.82 3.85 1.79
C ALA A 224 -34.88 3.01 1.06
N GLN A 225 -34.54 1.76 0.75
CA GLN A 225 -35.43 0.79 0.14
C GLN A 225 -35.35 -0.52 0.93
N GLY A 226 -36.27 -0.67 1.89
CA GLY A 226 -36.25 -1.81 2.81
C GLY A 226 -34.99 -1.79 3.69
N ASN A 227 -34.13 -2.80 3.53
CA ASN A 227 -32.89 -2.95 4.31
C ASN A 227 -31.63 -2.45 3.58
N GLU A 228 -31.78 -1.88 2.37
CA GLU A 228 -30.72 -1.41 1.47
C GLU A 228 -30.86 0.10 1.20
N LEU A 229 -29.80 0.76 0.74
CA LEU A 229 -29.89 2.14 0.20
C LEU A 229 -29.73 2.12 -1.32
N LEU A 230 -30.75 2.54 -2.06
CA LEU A 230 -30.67 2.68 -3.52
C LEU A 230 -30.06 4.03 -3.88
N ILE A 231 -29.00 4.03 -4.68
CA ILE A 231 -28.38 5.23 -5.23
C ILE A 231 -29.29 5.76 -6.36
N THR A 232 -29.93 6.89 -6.11
CA THR A 232 -30.85 7.52 -7.06
C THR A 232 -30.16 8.50 -7.99
N GLN A 233 -29.05 9.10 -7.57
CA GLN A 233 -28.29 10.03 -8.38
C GLN A 233 -26.83 10.09 -7.93
N VAL A 234 -25.92 10.18 -8.91
CA VAL A 234 -24.50 10.47 -8.70
C VAL A 234 -24.18 11.80 -9.39
N LYS A 235 -23.59 12.74 -8.66
CA LYS A 235 -23.24 14.05 -9.20
C LYS A 235 -22.02 13.94 -10.12
N PHE A 236 -22.11 14.51 -11.32
CA PHE A 236 -20.97 14.59 -12.26
C PHE A 236 -19.78 15.36 -11.67
N GLY A 237 -18.57 14.85 -11.90
CA GLY A 237 -17.30 15.32 -11.35
C GLY A 237 -17.06 15.01 -9.88
N SER A 238 -17.99 14.32 -9.20
CA SER A 238 -17.89 14.04 -7.77
C SER A 238 -16.86 12.96 -7.43
N VAL A 239 -16.51 12.86 -6.15
CA VAL A 239 -15.64 11.77 -5.68
C VAL A 239 -16.32 10.41 -5.90
N SER A 240 -17.64 10.34 -5.73
CA SER A 240 -18.40 9.11 -5.93
C SER A 240 -18.40 8.62 -7.38
N GLU A 241 -18.49 9.53 -8.35
CA GLU A 241 -18.33 9.17 -9.77
C GLU A 241 -16.91 8.66 -10.06
N LYS A 242 -15.87 9.30 -9.49
CA LYS A 242 -14.48 8.85 -9.61
C LYS A 242 -14.21 7.49 -8.96
N LEU A 243 -15.04 7.11 -7.98
CA LEU A 243 -15.04 5.79 -7.36
C LEU A 243 -15.86 4.76 -8.18
N GLY A 244 -16.39 5.17 -9.33
CA GLY A 244 -17.17 4.32 -10.23
C GLY A 244 -18.55 3.97 -9.71
N LEU A 245 -19.14 4.79 -8.83
CA LEU A 245 -20.51 4.60 -8.39
C LEU A 245 -21.48 5.10 -9.47
N GLU A 246 -22.50 4.31 -9.76
CA GLU A 246 -23.50 4.61 -10.79
C GLU A 246 -24.90 4.70 -10.18
N GLN A 247 -25.79 5.39 -10.88
CA GLN A 247 -27.21 5.41 -10.53
C GLN A 247 -27.81 4.00 -10.69
N GLY A 248 -28.66 3.62 -9.74
CA GLY A 248 -29.30 2.30 -9.71
C GLY A 248 -28.53 1.24 -8.91
N TYR A 249 -27.30 1.54 -8.47
CA TYR A 249 -26.56 0.68 -7.55
C TYR A 249 -27.20 0.72 -6.16
N ARG A 250 -27.09 -0.40 -5.44
CA ARG A 250 -27.64 -0.59 -4.10
C ARG A 250 -26.49 -0.75 -3.13
N ILE A 251 -26.52 -0.01 -2.03
CA ILE A 251 -25.57 -0.14 -0.93
C ILE A 251 -26.10 -1.24 -0.01
N VAL A 252 -25.35 -2.33 0.10
CA VAL A 252 -25.78 -3.57 0.75
C VAL A 252 -25.28 -3.65 2.20
N SER A 253 -23.99 -3.36 2.40
CA SER A 253 -23.34 -3.42 3.71
C SER A 253 -22.25 -2.36 3.86
N ALA A 254 -21.91 -2.05 5.11
CA ALA A 254 -20.73 -1.27 5.48
C ALA A 254 -19.76 -2.13 6.29
N GLU A 255 -18.47 -1.92 6.12
CA GLU A 255 -17.43 -2.58 6.88
C GLU A 255 -16.99 -1.71 8.07
N VAL A 256 -16.98 -2.33 9.24
CA VAL A 256 -16.42 -1.75 10.47
C VAL A 256 -15.25 -2.61 10.90
N LEU A 257 -14.20 -2.00 11.47
CA LEU A 257 -13.07 -2.75 12.03
C LEU A 257 -13.58 -3.74 13.09
N ALA A 258 -13.20 -5.01 12.93
CA ALA A 258 -13.52 -6.03 13.91
C ALA A 258 -12.68 -5.85 15.19
N ASP A 259 -13.18 -6.35 16.32
CA ASP A 259 -12.43 -6.37 17.57
C ASP A 259 -11.29 -7.38 17.47
N ARG A 260 -10.05 -6.88 17.37
CA ARG A 260 -8.84 -7.70 17.22
C ARG A 260 -7.64 -7.04 17.91
N PRO A 261 -6.63 -7.83 18.31
CA PRO A 261 -5.39 -7.28 18.82
C PRO A 261 -4.74 -6.31 17.83
N ASP A 262 -4.05 -5.31 18.37
CA ASP A 262 -3.28 -4.36 17.56
C ASP A 262 -2.32 -5.09 16.62
N LYS A 263 -2.27 -4.64 15.37
CA LYS A 263 -1.45 -5.25 14.31
C LYS A 263 0.04 -5.22 14.69
N GLU A 264 0.43 -4.15 15.39
CA GLU A 264 1.77 -3.83 15.85
C GLU A 264 2.39 -4.94 16.74
N TRP A 265 1.58 -5.82 17.34
CA TRP A 265 2.09 -6.98 18.08
C TRP A 265 2.95 -7.91 17.23
N MET A 266 2.72 -7.97 15.92
CA MET A 266 3.56 -8.75 15.00
C MET A 266 4.97 -8.18 14.81
N PHE A 267 5.24 -6.96 15.28
CA PHE A 267 6.60 -6.42 15.29
C PHE A 267 7.50 -7.14 16.28
N VAL A 268 6.96 -7.67 17.38
CA VAL A 268 7.74 -8.40 18.39
C VAL A 268 8.40 -9.66 17.81
N PRO A 269 7.67 -10.61 17.19
CA PRO A 269 8.29 -11.78 16.58
C PRO A 269 9.21 -11.41 15.39
N ALA A 270 8.86 -10.37 14.62
CA ALA A 270 9.70 -9.90 13.51
C ALA A 270 11.06 -9.37 14.01
N LEU A 271 11.06 -8.52 15.04
CA LEU A 271 12.27 -7.98 15.65
C LEU A 271 13.07 -9.06 16.38
N ALA A 272 12.42 -10.02 17.02
CA ALA A 272 13.09 -11.18 17.63
C ALA A 272 13.84 -12.01 16.58
N LEU A 273 13.21 -12.28 15.43
CA LEU A 273 13.84 -12.99 14.31
C LEU A 273 15.01 -12.17 13.73
N LEU A 274 14.85 -10.85 13.58
CA LEU A 274 15.92 -9.97 13.13
C LEU A 274 17.13 -10.02 14.08
N LEU A 275 16.89 -9.92 15.39
CA LEU A 275 17.93 -10.00 16.42
C LEU A 275 18.61 -11.38 16.43
N PHE A 276 17.85 -12.46 16.20
CA PHE A 276 18.39 -13.80 16.08
C PHE A 276 19.36 -13.92 14.89
N VAL A 277 18.96 -13.44 13.71
CA VAL A 277 19.85 -13.39 12.53
C VAL A 277 21.08 -12.52 12.83
N ALA A 278 20.90 -11.34 13.43
CA ALA A 278 22.00 -10.46 13.81
C ALA A 278 23.00 -11.13 14.77
N ALA A 279 22.52 -11.90 15.75
CA ALA A 279 23.35 -12.62 16.71
C ALA A 279 24.17 -13.72 16.04
N LEU A 280 23.57 -14.49 15.12
CA LEU A 280 24.28 -15.52 14.34
C LEU A 280 25.36 -14.90 13.46
N GLN A 281 25.05 -13.78 12.81
CA GLN A 281 26.00 -13.04 11.99
C GLN A 281 27.15 -12.44 12.82
N ARG A 282 26.85 -11.86 13.98
CA ARG A 282 27.87 -11.34 14.92
C ARG A 282 28.83 -12.42 15.39
N ARG A 283 28.35 -13.63 15.67
CA ARG A 283 29.22 -14.76 16.05
C ARG A 283 30.23 -15.04 14.95
N ARG A 284 29.80 -15.12 13.69
CA ARG A 284 30.69 -15.34 12.53
C ARG A 284 31.65 -14.18 12.27
N PHE A 285 31.19 -12.94 12.46
CA PHE A 285 32.03 -11.75 12.33
C PHE A 285 33.23 -11.82 13.29
N LYS A 286 33.00 -12.24 14.56
CA LYS A 286 34.07 -12.42 15.54
C LYS A 286 35.02 -13.57 15.23
N THR A 287 34.54 -14.65 14.60
CA THR A 287 35.38 -15.81 14.23
C THR A 287 36.22 -15.57 12.97
N GLY A 288 35.80 -14.64 12.10
CA GLY A 288 36.50 -14.31 10.85
C GLY A 288 37.42 -13.10 10.90
N ALA A 289 37.49 -12.40 12.04
CA ALA A 289 38.45 -11.31 12.22
C ALA A 289 39.86 -11.89 12.40
N PRO A 290 40.88 -11.44 11.62
CA PRO A 290 42.25 -11.87 11.86
C PRO A 290 42.65 -11.51 13.30
N ASN A 291 43.19 -12.48 14.05
CA ASN A 291 43.77 -12.25 15.37
C ASN A 291 44.94 -11.26 15.23
N VAL A 292 44.70 -9.97 15.49
CA VAL A 292 45.76 -8.95 15.50
C VAL A 292 46.59 -8.99 16.80
N SER A 293 46.33 -9.95 17.70
CA SER A 293 47.00 -10.04 19.01
C SER A 293 48.27 -10.92 19.03
N GLY A 294 48.91 -11.20 17.89
CA GLY A 294 50.06 -12.11 17.79
C GLY A 294 51.38 -11.52 17.29
N ALA A 295 51.45 -10.22 16.99
CA ALA A 295 52.63 -9.61 16.35
C ALA A 295 53.41 -8.62 17.24
N ALA A 296 53.41 -8.85 18.56
CA ALA A 296 54.28 -8.13 19.49
C ALA A 296 54.73 -9.08 20.62
N ALA A 297 55.68 -9.94 20.30
CA ALA A 297 56.58 -10.59 21.26
C ALA A 297 57.89 -10.91 20.54
#